data_AF-A0A1M4PKZ7-F1
#
_entry.id   AF-A0A1M4PKZ7-F1
#
_cell.length_a   1.000
_cell.length_b   1.000
_cell.length_c   1.000
_cell.angle_alpha   90.00
_cell.angle_beta   90.00
_cell.angle_gamma   90.00
#
_symmetry.space_group_name_H-M   'P 1'
#
loop_
_entity.id
_entity.type
_entity.pdbx_description
1 polymer ?
#
loop_
_entity_poly.entity_id
_entity_poly.type
_entity_poly.pdbx_seq_one_letter_code
_entity_poly.pdbx_strand_id
1 'polypeptide(L)' 'MKTIITEEMRFRQRIVEYAIKYNNNAKAARRYHTSRQQVWRWRKKYDGTVQSLANGSRQATFTS' A
#
# COMPACT_ATOMS: atom_id res chain seq x y z
N MET A 1 -6.84 11.91 -17.79
CA MET A 1 -6.13 10.63 -17.53
C MET A 1 -7.12 9.65 -16.93
N LYS A 2 -7.33 8.47 -17.53
CA LYS A 2 -8.24 7.47 -16.98
C LYS A 2 -7.58 6.92 -15.71
N THR A 3 -8.09 7.30 -14.53
CA THR A 3 -7.65 6.75 -13.24
C THR A 3 -8.14 5.31 -13.15
N ILE A 4 -7.43 4.40 -13.80
CA ILE A 4 -7.69 2.97 -13.73
C ILE A 4 -7.26 2.51 -12.34
N ILE A 5 -8.23 2.35 -11.44
CA ILE A 5 -8.00 1.75 -10.14
C ILE A 5 -7.88 0.25 -10.36
N THR A 6 -6.69 -0.30 -10.15
CA THR A 6 -6.46 -1.74 -10.25
C THR A 6 -6.96 -2.47 -9.01
N GLU A 7 -7.30 -3.74 -9.15
CA GLU A 7 -7.70 -4.60 -8.01
C GLU A 7 -6.59 -4.69 -6.96
N GLU A 8 -5.32 -4.64 -7.40
CA GLU A 8 -4.17 -4.61 -6.50
C GLU A 8 -4.17 -3.38 -5.59
N MET A 9 -4.53 -2.20 -6.11
CA MET A 9 -4.60 -0.98 -5.28
C MET A 9 -5.74 -1.07 -4.26
N ARG A 10 -6.90 -1.62 -4.65
CA ARG A 10 -8.02 -1.89 -3.73
C ARG A 10 -7.64 -2.93 -2.67
N PHE A 11 -6.85 -3.93 -3.04
CA PHE A 11 -6.33 -4.93 -2.11
C PHE A 11 -5.39 -4.28 -1.09
N ARG A 12 -4.44 -3.46 -1.53
CA ARG A 12 -3.54 -2.70 -0.65
C ARG A 12 -4.30 -1.76 0.28
N GLN A 13 -5.34 -1.09 -0.22
CA GLN A 13 -6.19 -0.22 0.59
C GLN A 13 -6.83 -0.99 1.75
N ARG A 14 -7.48 -2.13 1.46
CA ARG A 14 -8.09 -2.98 2.50
C ARG A 14 -7.10 -3.42 3.56
N ILE A 15 -5.86 -3.75 3.17
CA ILE A 15 -4.79 -4.12 4.10
C ILE A 15 -4.40 -2.96 5.00
N VAL A 16 -4.23 -1.77 4.43
CA VAL A 16 -3.82 -0.57 5.17
C VAL A 16 -4.93 -0.11 6.11
N GLU A 17 -6.17 -0.06 5.66
CA GLU A 17 -7.34 0.27 6.49
C GLU A 17 -7.46 -0.69 7.67
N TYR A 18 -7.27 -1.99 7.44
CA TYR A 18 -7.26 -2.98 8.50
C TYR A 18 -6.08 -2.76 9.47
N ALA A 19 -4.87 -2.48 8.94
CA ALA A 19 -3.70 -2.19 9.78
C ALA A 19 -3.89 -0.94 10.64
N ILE A 20 -4.54 0.11 10.11
CA ILE A 20 -4.87 1.35 10.83
C ILE A 20 -5.94 1.07 11.89
N LYS A 21 -7.03 0.40 11.52
CA LYS A 21 -8.15 0.05 12.42
C LYS A 21 -7.69 -0.69 13.69
N TYR A 22 -6.73 -1.59 13.54
CA TYR A 22 -6.19 -2.36 14.67
C TYR A 22 -4.84 -1.85 15.17
N ASN A 23 -4.33 -0.74 14.62
CA ASN A 23 -2.99 -0.20 14.82
C ASN A 23 -1.88 -1.28 14.82
N ASN A 24 -2.00 -2.30 13.95
CA ASN A 24 -1.13 -3.48 14.00
C ASN A 24 -0.83 -4.05 12.60
N ASN A 25 0.37 -3.73 12.11
CA ASN A 25 0.84 -4.18 10.80
C ASN A 25 1.07 -5.70 10.73
N ALA A 26 1.46 -6.35 11.84
CA ALA A 26 1.67 -7.79 11.86
C ALA A 26 0.35 -8.56 11.78
N LYS A 27 -0.70 -8.06 12.42
CA LYS A 27 -2.07 -8.62 12.33
C LYS A 27 -2.61 -8.55 10.90
N ALA A 28 -2.41 -7.41 10.23
CA ALA A 28 -2.77 -7.25 8.83
C ALA A 28 -1.96 -8.19 7.91
N ALA A 29 -0.63 -8.26 8.11
CA ALA A 29 0.25 -9.14 7.35
C ALA A 29 -0.17 -10.61 7.42
N ARG A 30 -0.48 -11.11 8.63
CA ARG A 30 -0.98 -12.49 8.84
C ARG A 30 -2.32 -12.73 8.16
N ARG A 31 -3.26 -11.78 8.24
CA ARG A 31 -4.61 -11.91 7.66
C ARG A 31 -4.60 -11.96 6.13
N TYR A 32 -3.72 -11.18 5.51
CA TYR A 32 -3.71 -10.99 4.05
C TYR A 32 -2.51 -11.66 3.37
N HIS A 33 -1.81 -12.57 4.06
CA HIS A 33 -0.68 -13.32 3.53
C HIS A 33 0.37 -12.43 2.83
N THR A 34 0.72 -11.32 3.48
CA THR A 34 1.71 -10.35 2.98
C THR A 34 2.80 -10.10 4.01
N SER A 35 3.88 -9.42 3.63
CA SER A 35 4.95 -9.09 4.57
C SER A 35 4.61 -7.87 5.44
N ARG A 36 4.99 -7.91 6.72
CA ARG A 36 4.85 -6.75 7.62
C ARG A 36 5.53 -5.50 7.08
N GLN A 37 6.67 -5.66 6.40
CA GLN A 37 7.41 -4.55 5.78
C GLN A 37 6.63 -3.91 4.63
N GLN A 38 5.94 -4.70 3.78
CA GLN A 38 5.06 -4.15 2.75
C GLN A 38 3.89 -3.38 3.36
N VAL A 39 3.23 -3.94 4.38
CA VAL A 39 2.15 -3.25 5.09
C VAL A 39 2.62 -1.90 5.65
N TRP A 40 3.82 -1.86 6.25
CA TRP A 40 4.40 -0.62 6.75
C TRP A 40 4.68 0.38 5.62
N ARG A 41 5.25 -0.06 4.49
CA ARG A 41 5.51 0.80 3.33
C ARG A 41 4.23 1.39 2.74
N TRP A 42 3.19 0.58 2.58
CA TRP A 42 1.89 1.03 2.08
C TRP A 42 1.24 2.00 3.05
N ARG A 43 1.22 1.69 4.35
CA ARG A 43 0.68 2.57 5.39
C ARG A 43 1.42 3.92 5.42
N LYS A 44 2.74 3.93 5.22
CA LYS A 44 3.53 5.18 5.16
C LYS A 44 3.18 6.05 3.95
N LYS A 45 2.78 5.45 2.83
CA LYS A 45 2.37 6.16 1.61
C LYS A 45 0.91 6.60 1.62
N TYR A 46 0.08 5.94 2.42
CA TYR A 46 -1.37 6.09 2.37
C TYR A 46 -1.80 7.45 2.92
N ASP A 47 -2.37 8.27 2.04
CA ASP A 47 -2.91 9.61 2.30
C ASP A 47 -4.45 9.61 2.46
N GLY A 48 -5.07 8.42 2.51
CA GLY A 48 -6.52 8.24 2.50
C GLY A 48 -7.10 7.93 1.12
N THR A 49 -6.30 8.02 0.05
CA THR A 49 -6.75 7.71 -1.32
C THR A 49 -6.19 6.38 -1.83
N VAL A 50 -6.89 5.75 -2.77
CA VAL A 50 -6.43 4.50 -3.41
C VAL A 50 -5.24 4.78 -4.32
N GLN A 51 -5.18 5.98 -4.92
CA GLN A 51 -4.11 6.40 -5.83
C GLN A 51 -2.73 6.39 -5.17
N SER A 52 -2.61 6.77 -3.90
CA SER A 52 -1.33 6.76 -3.18
C SER A 52 -0.70 5.36 -3.03
N LEU A 53 -1.49 4.31 -3.23
CA LEU A 53 -1.06 2.90 -3.18
C LEU A 53 -0.69 2.33 -4.55
N ALA A 54 -0.69 3.15 -5.60
CA ALA A 54 -0.24 2.77 -6.92
C ALA A 54 1.21 2.27 -6.90
N ASN A 55 1.55 1.40 -7.86
CA ASN A 55 2.93 1.04 -8.10
C ASN A 55 3.69 2.28 -8.57
N GLY A 56 4.49 2.86 -7.68
CA GLY A 56 5.52 3.81 -8.09
C GLY A 56 6.51 3.05 -8.95
N SER A 57 6.60 3.41 -10.24
CA SER A 57 7.73 3.01 -11.07
C SER A 57 9.02 3.35 -10.32
N ARG A 58 9.98 2.42 -10.28
CA ARG A 58 11.34 2.73 -9.82
C ARG A 58 11.92 3.70 -10.84
N GLN A 59 11.66 5.00 -10.70
CA GLN A 59 12.42 5.99 -11.44
C GLN A 59 13.80 6.02 -10.79
N ALA A 60 14.71 5.21 -11.32
CA ALA A 60 16.12 5.31 -11.00
C ALA A 60 16.58 6.67 -11.54
N THR A 61 16.57 7.69 -10.69
CA THR A 61 17.26 8.94 -10.99
C THR A 61 18.75 8.64 -10.89
N PHE A 62 19.34 8.16 -11.98
CA PHE A 62 20.78 8.26 -12.20
C PHE A 62 21.09 9.76 -12.23
N THR A 63 21.65 10.28 -11.14
CA THR A 63 22.19 11.63 -11.10
C THR A 63 23.57 11.52 -11.72
N SER A 64 23.74 12.11 -12.91
CA SER A 64 25.03 12.32 -13.58
C SER A 64 25.86 13.38 -12.87
#